data_AF-A0A0S7ZBX6-F1
#
_entry.id   AF-A0A0S7ZBX6-F1
#
_cell.length_a   1.000
_cell.length_b   1.000
_cell.length_c   1.000
_cell.angle_alpha   90.00
_cell.angle_beta   90.00
_cell.angle_gamma   90.00
#
_symmetry.space_group_name_H-M   'P 1'
#
loop_
_entity.id
_entity.type
_entity.pdbx_description
1 polymer ?
#
loop_
_entity_poly.entity_id
_entity_poly.type
_entity_poly.pdbx_seq_one_letter_code
_entity_poly.pdbx_strand_id
1 'polypeptide(L)'
;MKWARLREDVDCGLRRGAWYRTVDLGQSEVMLEVHGRERSFDVHFLEIVNNRPMKWTIVSGARNAVLIPARWRKGYAVCPNCRWRQLPLGQPQALRCEGCNEVFEVAWGEPYLASINS
;
A
#
# COMPACT_ATOMS: atom_id res chain seq x y z
N MET A 1 15.07 -10.22 -2.82
CA MET A 1 15.00 -9.06 -1.90
C MET A 1 13.53 -8.87 -1.54
N LYS A 2 13.18 -8.87 -0.25
CA LYS A 2 11.77 -8.93 0.18
C LYS A 2 11.14 -7.55 0.31
N TRP A 3 9.82 -7.52 0.16
CA TRP A 3 8.98 -6.34 0.29
C TRP A 3 7.80 -6.63 1.17
N ALA A 4 7.39 -5.65 1.98
CA ALA A 4 6.27 -5.78 2.89
C ALA A 4 5.23 -4.67 2.71
N ARG A 5 3.96 -5.00 2.91
CA ARG A 5 2.83 -4.06 2.92
C ARG A 5 1.88 -4.47 4.04
N LEU A 6 1.20 -3.49 4.62
CA LEU A 6 0.15 -3.75 5.61
C LEU A 6 -0.91 -4.68 5.06
N ARG A 7 -1.23 -5.77 5.77
CA ARG A 7 -2.37 -6.65 5.49
C ARG A 7 -3.55 -6.46 6.46
N GLU A 8 -3.40 -5.58 7.44
CA GLU A 8 -4.44 -5.15 8.38
C GLU A 8 -4.56 -3.62 8.40
N ASP A 9 -5.74 -3.10 8.75
CA ASP A 9 -5.98 -1.65 8.90
C ASP A 9 -5.56 -1.18 10.30
N VAL A 10 -4.25 -1.18 10.55
CA VAL A 10 -3.63 -0.75 11.81
C VAL A 10 -2.88 0.56 11.65
N ASP A 11 -2.99 1.45 12.65
CA ASP A 11 -2.24 2.70 12.68
C ASP A 11 -0.87 2.51 13.35
N CYS A 12 0.10 2.00 12.58
CA CYS A 12 1.50 1.84 13.02
C CYS A 12 2.46 2.78 12.30
N GLY A 13 1.94 3.81 11.61
CA GLY A 13 2.75 4.73 10.82
C GLY A 13 3.28 4.15 9.49
N LEU A 14 2.78 2.99 9.05
CA LEU A 14 2.89 2.54 7.66
C LEU A 14 1.70 3.06 6.86
N ARG A 15 1.93 3.37 5.58
CA ARG A 15 0.88 3.81 4.68
C ARG A 15 0.15 2.59 4.14
N ARG A 16 -1.17 2.55 4.29
CA ARG A 16 -2.04 1.60 3.59
C ARG A 16 -1.73 1.57 2.09
N GLY A 17 -1.63 0.36 1.54
CA GLY A 17 -1.37 0.12 0.13
C GLY A 17 0.09 0.29 -0.30
N ALA A 18 0.98 0.77 0.58
CA ALA A 18 2.38 1.01 0.22
C ALA A 18 3.25 -0.22 0.49
N TRP A 19 4.14 -0.50 -0.45
CA TRP A 19 5.20 -1.49 -0.29
C TRP A 19 6.48 -0.85 0.24
N TYR A 20 7.12 -1.54 1.17
CA TYR A 20 8.34 -1.13 1.86
C TYR A 20 9.42 -2.18 1.68
N ARG A 21 10.67 -1.73 1.57
CA ARG A 21 11.83 -2.60 1.47
C ARG A 21 12.06 -3.28 2.80
N THR A 22 12.12 -4.61 2.81
CA THR A 22 12.55 -5.36 3.99
C THR A 22 14.07 -5.29 4.10
N VAL A 23 14.55 -4.82 5.26
CA VAL A 23 15.97 -4.77 5.61
C VAL A 23 16.38 -6.08 6.28
N ASP A 24 15.56 -6.53 7.25
CA ASP A 24 15.74 -7.79 7.96
C ASP A 24 14.39 -8.45 8.25
N LEU A 25 14.39 -9.78 8.36
CA LEU A 25 13.21 -10.59 8.62
C LEU A 25 13.47 -11.58 9.75
N GLY A 26 12.96 -11.27 10.94
CA GLY A 26 12.96 -12.15 12.09
C GLY A 26 11.71 -13.05 12.15
N GLN A 27 11.56 -13.75 13.28
CA GLN A 27 10.42 -14.65 13.50
C GLN A 27 9.13 -13.91 13.85
N SER A 28 9.20 -12.87 14.69
CA SER A 28 8.05 -12.06 15.14
C SER A 28 8.06 -10.64 14.59
N GLU A 29 9.22 -10.17 14.15
CA GLU A 29 9.42 -8.78 13.73
C GLU A 29 10.09 -8.69 12.35
N VAL A 30 9.74 -7.64 11.63
CA VAL A 30 10.30 -7.30 10.33
C VAL A 30 10.83 -5.87 10.37
N MET A 31 12.09 -5.71 9.98
CA MET A 31 12.68 -4.39 9.87
C MET A 31 12.44 -3.83 8.46
N LEU A 32 11.75 -2.71 8.37
CA LEU A 32 11.41 -2.05 7.12
C LEU A 32 12.13 -0.71 6.99
N GLU A 33 12.59 -0.40 5.79
CA GLU A 33 13.05 0.96 5.47
C GLU A 33 11.84 1.85 5.18
N VAL A 34 11.60 2.83 6.07
CA VAL A 34 10.51 3.79 5.97
C VAL A 34 11.07 5.21 6.04
N HIS A 35 10.93 5.97 4.96
CA HIS A 35 11.47 7.34 4.86
C HIS A 35 12.99 7.42 5.16
N GLY A 36 13.76 6.43 4.69
CA GLY A 36 15.21 6.38 4.89
C GLY A 36 15.62 5.99 6.32
N ARG A 37 14.68 5.53 7.16
CA ARG A 37 14.94 5.03 8.51
C ARG A 37 14.48 3.59 8.64
N GLU A 38 15.22 2.81 9.39
CA GLU A 38 14.87 1.43 9.72
C GLU A 38 13.91 1.43 10.90
N ARG A 39 12.79 0.71 10.78
CA ARG A 39 11.80 0.57 11.86
C ARG A 39 11.31 -0.87 11.92
N SER A 40 11.11 -1.37 13.14
CA SER A 40 10.58 -2.71 13.38
C SER A 40 9.05 -2.71 13.42
N PHE A 41 8.45 -3.77 12.88
CA PHE A 41 7.02 -3.99 12.84
C PHE A 41 6.70 -5.46 13.12
N ASP A 42 5.57 -5.72 13.76
CA ASP A 42 5.08 -7.09 13.94
C ASP A 42 4.79 -7.73 12.57
N VAL A 43 5.34 -8.93 12.36
CA VAL A 43 5.17 -9.70 11.12
C VAL A 43 3.70 -10.01 10.83
N HIS A 44 2.84 -10.13 11.85
CA HIS A 44 1.42 -10.45 11.68
C HIS A 44 0.66 -9.35 10.93
N PHE A 45 1.10 -8.09 11.03
CA PHE A 45 0.49 -6.97 10.31
C PHE A 45 0.94 -6.86 8.86
N LEU A 46 1.86 -7.71 8.39
CA LEU A 46 2.51 -7.57 7.10
C LEU A 46 2.23 -8.75 6.17
N GLU A 47 1.89 -8.43 4.93
CA GLU A 47 2.08 -9.30 3.79
C GLU A 47 3.52 -9.12 3.29
N ILE A 48 4.25 -10.22 3.06
CA ILE A 48 5.65 -10.20 2.61
C ILE A 48 5.79 -10.97 1.31
N VAL A 49 6.42 -10.37 0.32
CA VAL A 49 6.65 -10.95 -1.01
C VAL A 49 8.14 -10.92 -1.39
N ASN A 50 8.55 -11.86 -2.25
CA ASN A 50 9.97 -12.04 -2.62
C ASN A 50 10.44 -11.12 -3.76
N ASN A 51 9.51 -10.53 -4.51
CA ASN A 51 9.79 -9.69 -5.65
C ASN A 51 9.25 -8.28 -5.41
N ARG A 52 9.88 -7.28 -6.02
CA ARG A 52 9.37 -5.92 -5.98
C ARG A 52 7.99 -5.87 -6.64
N PRO A 53 6.96 -5.40 -5.94
CA PRO A 53 5.64 -5.22 -6.55
C PRO A 53 5.71 -4.14 -7.61
N MET A 54 5.06 -4.39 -8.75
CA MET A 54 5.09 -3.51 -9.92
C MET A 54 3.69 -3.06 -10.34
N LYS A 55 2.70 -3.23 -9.45
CA LYS A 55 1.32 -2.79 -9.68
C LYS A 55 0.88 -1.80 -8.62
N TRP A 56 0.07 -0.83 -9.02
CA TRP A 56 -0.62 0.06 -8.09
C TRP A 56 -1.55 -0.74 -7.18
N THR A 57 -1.45 -0.49 -5.88
CA THR A 57 -2.43 -1.02 -4.93
C THR A 57 -3.64 -0.09 -4.87
N ILE A 58 -4.84 -0.65 -4.98
CA ILE A 58 -6.08 0.11 -4.77
C ILE A 58 -6.51 0.01 -3.31
N VAL A 59 -6.50 1.13 -2.61
CA VAL A 59 -7.05 1.25 -1.27
C VAL A 59 -8.49 1.72 -1.40
N SER A 60 -9.43 0.87 -1.01
CA SER A 60 -10.84 1.26 -0.95
C SER A 60 -11.04 2.36 0.11
N GLY A 61 -11.98 3.27 -0.14
CA GLY A 61 -12.31 4.30 0.85
C GLY A 61 -12.91 3.63 2.09
N ALA A 62 -12.43 3.99 3.27
CA ALA A 62 -12.98 3.48 4.52
C ALA A 62 -14.46 3.91 4.66
N ARG A 63 -15.33 3.00 5.11
CA ARG A 63 -16.76 3.29 5.33
C ARG A 63 -16.98 4.43 6.34
N ASN A 64 -16.08 4.59 7.31
CA ASN A 64 -16.07 5.71 8.26
C ASN A 64 -15.40 6.96 7.67
N ALA A 65 -16.02 7.48 6.62
CA ALA A 65 -15.54 8.55 5.75
C ALA A 65 -15.57 9.97 6.37
N VAL A 66 -15.83 10.10 7.67
CA VAL A 66 -15.93 11.41 8.36
C VAL A 66 -14.56 12.09 8.42
N LEU A 67 -13.48 11.31 8.62
CA LEU A 67 -12.10 11.83 8.69
C LEU A 67 -11.38 11.84 7.33
N ILE A 68 -12.01 11.34 6.27
CA ILE A 68 -11.41 11.24 4.93
C ILE A 68 -11.97 12.37 4.04
N PRO A 69 -11.11 13.22 3.43
CA PRO A 69 -11.59 14.27 2.53
C PRO A 69 -12.40 13.65 1.39
N ALA A 70 -13.50 14.32 1.00
CA ALA A 70 -14.51 13.77 0.10
C ALA A 70 -13.95 13.11 -1.18
N ARG A 71 -12.91 13.72 -1.77
CA ARG A 71 -12.24 13.22 -2.99
C ARG A 71 -11.61 11.83 -2.84
N TRP A 72 -11.22 11.42 -1.63
CA TRP A 72 -10.59 10.13 -1.34
C TRP A 72 -11.60 9.05 -0.89
N ARG A 73 -12.88 9.40 -0.74
CA ARG A 73 -13.93 8.48 -0.26
C ARG A 73 -14.22 7.34 -1.23
N LYS A 74 -13.96 7.53 -2.53
CA LYS A 74 -14.07 6.48 -3.55
C LYS A 74 -12.86 5.53 -3.56
N GLY A 75 -11.88 5.76 -2.70
CA GLY A 75 -10.60 5.04 -2.70
C GLY A 75 -9.52 5.76 -3.50
N TYR A 76 -8.33 5.18 -3.49
CA TYR A 76 -7.14 5.72 -4.18
C TYR A 76 -6.14 4.65 -4.54
N ALA A 77 -5.26 4.98 -5.48
CA ALA A 77 -4.14 4.15 -5.88
C ALA A 77 -2.88 4.56 -5.12
N VAL A 78 -2.05 3.57 -4.75
CA VAL A 78 -0.73 3.77 -4.14
C VAL A 78 0.36 3.23 -5.06
N CYS A 79 1.31 4.10 -5.42
CA CYS A 79 2.38 3.79 -6.36
C CYS A 79 3.31 2.71 -5.78
N PRO A 80 3.61 1.63 -6.53
CA PRO A 80 4.49 0.57 -6.05
C PRO A 80 5.95 1.02 -5.90
N ASN A 81 6.36 2.07 -6.61
CA ASN A 81 7.73 2.56 -6.59
C ASN A 81 7.99 3.53 -5.43
N CYS A 82 7.24 4.63 -5.39
CA CYS A 82 7.52 5.76 -4.48
C CYS A 82 6.46 5.97 -3.39
N ARG A 83 5.39 5.16 -3.37
CA ARG A 83 4.29 5.23 -2.38
C ARG A 83 3.42 6.50 -2.52
N TRP A 84 3.54 7.23 -3.63
CA TRP A 84 2.65 8.36 -3.95
C TRP A 84 1.20 7.89 -4.01
N ARG A 85 0.29 8.73 -3.53
CA ARG A 85 -1.15 8.48 -3.58
C ARG A 85 -1.75 9.29 -4.71
N GLN A 86 -2.56 8.64 -5.53
CA GLN A 86 -3.22 9.29 -6.64
C GLN A 86 -4.66 8.83 -6.73
N LEU A 87 -5.55 9.72 -7.15
CA LEU A 87 -6.93 9.38 -7.47
C LEU A 87 -6.99 8.92 -8.92
N PRO A 88 -7.24 7.62 -9.20
CA PRO A 88 -7.42 7.18 -10.57
C PRO A 88 -8.72 7.73 -11.15
N LEU A 89 -8.70 8.14 -12.42
CA LEU A 89 -9.90 8.49 -13.17
C LEU A 89 -10.50 7.21 -13.78
N GLY A 90 -11.64 6.76 -13.27
CA GLY A 90 -12.24 5.48 -13.68
C GLY A 90 -11.42 4.28 -13.18
N GLN A 91 -11.30 3.25 -14.01
CA GLN A 91 -10.51 2.04 -13.73
C GLN A 91 -9.46 1.79 -14.83
N PRO A 92 -8.42 2.63 -14.95
CA PRO A 92 -7.41 2.47 -15.97
C PRO A 92 -6.59 1.19 -15.73
N GLN A 93 -6.15 0.53 -16.80
CA GLN A 93 -5.27 -0.64 -16.72
C GLN A 93 -3.86 -0.27 -16.25
N ALA A 94 -3.39 0.95 -16.54
CA ALA A 94 -2.11 1.48 -16.11
C ALA A 94 -2.22 2.97 -15.75
N LEU A 95 -1.37 3.42 -14.82
CA LEU A 95 -1.38 4.80 -14.31
C LEU A 95 0.05 5.33 -14.21
N ARG A 96 0.26 6.58 -14.69
CA ARG A 96 1.50 7.33 -14.47
C ARG A 96 1.47 7.96 -13.09
N CYS A 97 2.55 7.75 -12.33
CA CYS A 97 2.71 8.30 -11.00
C CYS A 97 3.12 9.78 -11.06
N GLU A 98 2.36 10.69 -10.45
CA GLU A 98 2.75 12.10 -10.32
C GLU A 98 3.99 12.33 -9.45
N GLY A 99 4.32 11.40 -8.55
CA GLY A 99 5.47 11.53 -7.65
C GLY A 99 6.80 11.07 -8.24
N CYS A 100 6.82 10.00 -9.05
CA CYS A 100 8.05 9.44 -9.63
C CYS A 100 8.03 9.36 -11.16
N ASN A 101 6.97 9.81 -11.83
CA ASN A 101 6.76 9.81 -13.28
C ASN A 101 6.77 8.46 -14.00
N GLU A 102 7.06 7.36 -13.31
CA GLU A 102 6.96 5.99 -13.82
C GLU A 102 5.50 5.54 -14.07
N VAL A 103 5.33 4.58 -14.97
CA VAL A 103 4.03 3.98 -15.34
C VAL A 103 3.97 2.53 -14.88
N PHE A 104 2.88 2.17 -14.21
CA PHE A 104 2.65 0.80 -13.72
C PHE A 104 1.22 0.36 -13.98
N GLU A 105 1.00 -0.95 -14.08
CA GLU A 105 -0.34 -1.55 -14.11
C GLU A 105 -1.11 -1.31 -12.80
N VAL A 106 -2.43 -1.31 -12.86
CA VAL A 106 -3.29 -1.15 -11.68
C VAL A 106 -3.94 -2.47 -11.28
N ALA A 107 -3.79 -2.86 -10.01
CA ALA A 107 -4.28 -4.14 -9.49
C ALA A 107 -5.77 -4.05 -9.06
N TRP A 108 -6.69 -3.73 -9.98
CA TRP A 108 -8.13 -3.65 -9.66
C TRP A 108 -8.75 -4.96 -9.18
N GLY A 109 -8.21 -6.11 -9.61
CA GLY A 109 -8.68 -7.44 -9.23
C GLY A 109 -8.11 -7.98 -7.93
N GLU A 110 -7.21 -7.25 -7.26
CA GLU A 110 -6.60 -7.65 -5.99
C GLU A 110 -7.36 -7.00 -4.82
N PRO A 111 -8.11 -7.76 -4.01
CA PRO A 111 -8.83 -7.20 -2.87
C PRO A 111 -7.83 -6.81 -1.77
N TYR A 112 -7.49 -5.52 -1.70
CA TYR A 112 -6.61 -4.98 -0.67
C TYR A 112 -7.40 -4.31 0.45
N LEU A 113 -7.35 -4.88 1.66
CA LEU A 113 -8.09 -4.42 2.85
C LEU A 113 -9.57 -4.13 2.57
N ALA A 114 -10.14 -4.74 1.53
CA ALA A 114 -11.55 -4.63 1.23
C ALA A 114 -12.29 -5.26 2.41
N SER A 115 -13.12 -4.47 3.08
CA SER A 115 -13.90 -4.98 4.22
C SER A 115 -14.71 -6.18 3.76
N ILE A 116 -14.32 -7.37 4.20
CA ILE A 116 -15.12 -8.58 4.02
C ILE A 116 -16.37 -8.36 4.87
N ASN A 117 -17.54 -8.41 4.24
CA ASN A 117 -18.81 -8.37 4.95
C ASN A 117 -18.86 -9.59 5.89
N SER A 118 -18.98 -9.34 7.19
CA SER A 118 -19.60 -10.27 8.14
C SER A 118 -20.92 -9.66 8.56
#